data_AF-A0A3P7KJ38-F1
#
_entry.id   AF-A0A3P7KJ38-F1
#
_cell.length_a   1.000
_cell.length_b   1.000
_cell.length_c   1.000
_cell.angle_alpha   90.00
_cell.angle_beta   90.00
_cell.angle_gamma   90.00
#
_symmetry.space_group_name_H-M   'P 1'
#
loop_
_entity.id
_entity.type
_entity.pdbx_description
1 polymer ?
#
loop_
_entity_poly.entity_id
_entity_poly.type
_entity_poly.pdbx_seq_one_letter_code
_entity_poly.pdbx_strand_id
1 'polypeptide(L)'
;MATIGRNFNRFRVQVRNLGLFEANNTFYFRKICEAIGLLSLAIILQVHQRFILSALILGLTWQQLGWLIHEYAHHQHFRSHYWNDIVSYIVGNLLQGFSSGGWKEQHNMHHAATNVIGRDGDINLMPFWAVVPSDLQ
;
A
#
# COMPACT_ATOMS: atom_id res chain seq x y z
N MET A 1 12.78 -10.58 28.30
CA MET A 1 12.66 -9.20 27.75
C MET A 1 13.99 -8.56 27.36
N ALA A 2 15.03 -8.56 28.20
CA ALA A 2 16.32 -7.93 27.86
C ALA A 2 17.03 -8.51 26.61
N THR A 3 16.91 -9.81 26.35
CA THR A 3 17.52 -10.45 25.16
C THR A 3 16.83 -10.07 23.85
N ILE A 4 15.50 -9.95 23.86
CA ILE A 4 14.70 -9.58 22.67
C ILE A 4 15.06 -8.15 22.23
N GLY A 5 15.07 -7.20 23.17
CA GLY A 5 15.43 -5.81 22.87
C GLY A 5 16.86 -5.66 22.33
N ARG A 6 17.82 -6.42 22.87
CA ARG A 6 19.20 -6.45 22.34
C ARG A 6 19.28 -7.01 20.92
N ASN A 7 18.61 -8.14 20.66
CA ASN A 7 18.58 -8.75 19.33
C ASN A 7 17.94 -7.82 18.30
N PHE A 8 16.82 -7.19 18.64
CA PHE A 8 16.14 -6.22 17.79
C PHE A 8 17.04 -5.02 17.46
N ASN A 9 17.71 -4.45 18.46
CA ASN A 9 18.62 -3.32 18.23
C ASN A 9 19.81 -3.71 17.34
N ARG A 10 20.40 -4.90 17.55
CA ARG A 10 21.47 -5.41 16.68
C ARG A 10 20.98 -5.54 15.24
N PHE A 11 19.81 -6.12 15.03
CA PHE A 11 19.20 -6.25 13.70
C PHE A 11 18.93 -4.89 13.06
N ARG A 12 18.34 -3.94 13.80
CA ARG A 12 18.08 -2.58 13.32
C ARG A 12 19.35 -1.87 12.84
N VAL A 13 20.46 -2.03 13.56
CA VAL A 13 21.76 -1.48 13.15
C VAL A 13 22.26 -2.16 11.88
N GLN A 14 22.14 -3.49 11.76
CA GLN A 14 22.50 -4.22 10.54
C GLN A 14 21.71 -3.74 9.33
N VAL A 15 20.38 -3.63 9.44
CA VAL A 15 19.49 -3.13 8.38
C VAL A 15 19.88 -1.72 7.95
N ARG A 16 20.21 -0.84 8.90
CA ARG A 16 20.68 0.52 8.61
C ARG A 16 22.03 0.53 7.90
N ASN A 17 23.00 -0.27 8.35
CA ASN A 17 24.32 -0.35 7.72
C ASN A 17 24.27 -0.93 6.31
N LEU A 18 23.29 -1.79 6.02
CA LEU A 18 23.02 -2.31 4.67
C LEU A 18 22.32 -1.28 3.76
N GLY A 19 21.96 -0.10 4.28
CA GLY A 19 21.27 0.94 3.51
C GLY A 19 19.83 0.57 3.14
N LEU A 20 19.21 -0.41 3.80
CA LEU A 20 17.86 -0.90 3.44
C LEU A 20 16.74 0.11 3.75
N PHE A 21 17.06 1.22 4.43
CA PHE A 21 16.15 2.35 4.61
C PHE A 21 16.29 3.42 3.53
N GLU A 22 17.29 3.32 2.65
CA GLU A 22 17.45 4.26 1.55
C GLU A 22 16.62 3.81 0.35
N ALA A 23 15.78 4.71 -0.15
CA ALA A 23 14.93 4.43 -1.29
C ALA A 23 15.72 4.23 -2.59
N ASN A 24 15.23 3.33 -3.44
CA ASN A 24 15.75 3.13 -4.79
C ASN A 24 14.88 3.87 -5.81
N ASN A 25 15.35 5.03 -6.28
CA ASN A 25 14.60 5.86 -7.24
C ASN A 25 14.29 5.13 -8.55
N THR A 26 15.20 4.28 -9.05
CA THR A 26 14.99 3.50 -10.28
C THR A 26 13.85 2.50 -10.11
N PHE A 27 13.76 1.86 -8.93
CA PHE A 27 12.66 0.94 -8.61
C PHE A 27 11.31 1.67 -8.66
N TYR A 28 11.19 2.81 -7.99
CA TYR A 28 9.94 3.58 -7.96
C TYR A 28 9.58 4.18 -9.31
N PHE A 29 10.56 4.70 -10.05
CA PHE A 29 10.35 5.19 -11.41
C PHE A 29 9.77 4.08 -12.30
N ARG A 30 10.40 2.89 -12.28
CA ARG A 30 9.88 1.72 -13.01
C ARG A 30 8.45 1.38 -12.59
N LYS A 31 8.14 1.39 -11.29
CA LYS A 31 6.80 1.08 -10.77
C LYS A 31 5.74 2.09 -11.24
N ILE A 32 6.08 3.37 -11.30
CA ILE A 32 5.20 4.40 -11.88
C ILE A 32 4.98 4.14 -13.37
N CYS A 33 6.04 3.87 -14.13
CA CYS A 33 5.93 3.55 -15.56
C CYS A 33 5.10 2.28 -15.82
N GLU A 34 5.26 1.24 -14.99
CA GLU A 34 4.46 0.02 -15.05
C GLU A 34 2.97 0.33 -14.83
N ALA A 35 2.62 1.10 -13.80
CA ALA A 35 1.24 1.50 -13.53
C ALA A 35 0.64 2.34 -14.67
N ILE A 36 1.37 3.32 -15.21
CA ILE A 36 0.93 4.13 -16.35
C ILE A 36 0.75 3.27 -17.60
N GLY A 37 1.68 2.35 -17.86
CA GLY A 37 1.63 1.44 -19.00
C GLY A 37 0.42 0.51 -18.92
N LEU A 38 0.15 -0.08 -17.76
CA LEU A 38 -1.03 -0.93 -17.53
C LEU A 38 -2.33 -0.14 -17.70
N LEU A 39 -2.43 1.07 -17.13
CA LEU A 39 -3.61 1.93 -17.30
C LEU A 39 -3.85 2.28 -18.77
N SER A 40 -2.78 2.66 -19.48
CA SER A 40 -2.84 3.02 -20.89
C SER A 40 -3.28 1.83 -21.74
N LEU A 41 -2.76 0.63 -21.46
CA LEU A 41 -3.15 -0.60 -22.13
C LEU A 41 -4.62 -0.93 -21.86
N ALA A 42 -5.10 -0.80 -20.62
CA ALA A 42 -6.51 -1.01 -20.28
C ALA A 42 -7.42 -0.08 -21.10
N ILE A 43 -7.07 1.21 -21.21
CA ILE A 43 -7.82 2.21 -21.99
C ILE A 43 -7.82 1.85 -23.49
N ILE A 44 -6.67 1.49 -24.07
CA ILE A 44 -6.56 1.08 -25.48
C ILE A 44 -7.46 -0.13 -25.74
N LEU A 45 -7.39 -1.16 -24.89
CA LEU A 45 -8.22 -2.35 -25.02
C LEU A 45 -9.71 -2.02 -24.91
N GLN A 46 -10.08 -1.08 -24.04
CA GLN A 46 -11.47 -0.61 -23.89
C GLN A 46 -11.97 0.03 -25.19
N VAL A 47 -11.18 0.92 -25.78
CA VAL A 47 -11.52 1.61 -27.05
C VAL A 47 -11.65 0.62 -28.21
N HIS A 48 -10.81 -0.42 -28.25
CA HIS A 48 -10.88 -1.50 -29.24
C HIS A 48 -11.91 -2.60 -28.90
N GLN A 49 -12.85 -2.32 -27.99
CA GLN A 49 -13.95 -3.22 -27.61
C GLN A 49 -13.50 -4.59 -27.05
N ARG A 50 -12.28 -4.67 -26.51
CA ARG A 50 -11.75 -5.86 -25.82
C ARG A 50 -12.08 -5.79 -24.33
N PHE A 51 -13.37 -5.70 -24.01
CA PHE A 51 -13.86 -5.32 -22.68
C PHE A 51 -13.37 -6.23 -21.55
N ILE A 52 -13.42 -7.55 -21.72
CA ILE A 52 -12.99 -8.50 -20.68
C ILE A 52 -11.50 -8.32 -20.38
N LEU A 53 -10.67 -8.24 -21.42
CA LEU A 53 -9.23 -8.06 -21.23
C LEU A 53 -8.91 -6.69 -20.63
N SER A 54 -9.60 -5.65 -21.08
CA SER A 54 -9.48 -4.31 -20.49
C SER A 54 -9.78 -4.32 -18.99
N ALA A 55 -10.88 -4.96 -18.58
CA ALA A 55 -11.28 -5.05 -17.17
C ALA A 55 -10.23 -5.79 -16.32
N LEU A 56 -9.64 -6.88 -16.84
CA LEU A 56 -8.56 -7.60 -16.15
C LEU A 56 -7.31 -6.74 -15.99
N ILE A 57 -6.88 -6.05 -17.04
CA ILE A 57 -5.71 -5.16 -16.97
C ILE A 57 -5.99 -3.95 -16.07
N LEU A 58 -7.20 -3.42 -16.06
CA LEU A 58 -7.61 -2.35 -15.15
C LEU A 58 -7.57 -2.81 -13.68
N GLY A 59 -8.05 -4.02 -13.40
CA GLY A 59 -7.94 -4.63 -12.06
C GLY A 59 -6.49 -4.74 -11.59
N LEU A 60 -5.59 -5.20 -12.48
CA LEU A 60 -4.14 -5.24 -12.21
C LEU A 60 -3.56 -3.83 -12.00
N THR A 61 -4.05 -2.85 -12.75
CA THR A 61 -3.63 -1.45 -12.62
C THR A 61 -3.98 -0.92 -11.23
N TRP A 62 -5.22 -1.07 -10.78
CA TRP A 62 -5.63 -0.65 -9.44
C TRP A 62 -4.88 -1.38 -8.33
N GLN A 63 -4.61 -2.67 -8.51
CA GLN A 63 -3.79 -3.42 -7.57
C GLN A 63 -2.35 -2.85 -7.47
N GLN A 64 -1.71 -2.49 -8.58
CA GLN A 64 -0.39 -1.86 -8.56
C GLN A 64 -0.43 -0.44 -7.97
N LEU A 65 -1.48 0.33 -8.26
CA LEU A 65 -1.68 1.66 -7.66
C LEU A 65 -1.89 1.56 -6.15
N GLY A 66 -2.57 0.52 -5.66
CA GLY A 66 -2.75 0.22 -4.24
C GLY A 66 -1.44 0.06 -3.47
N TRP A 67 -0.48 -0.69 -4.04
CA TRP A 67 0.88 -0.74 -3.49
C TRP A 67 1.57 0.62 -3.59
N LEU A 68 1.46 1.29 -4.73
CA LEU A 68 2.13 2.58 -4.88
C LEU A 68 1.70 3.59 -3.80
N ILE A 69 0.40 3.75 -3.55
CA ILE A 69 -0.08 4.59 -2.44
C ILE A 69 0.41 4.10 -1.08
N HIS A 70 0.39 2.79 -0.79
CA HIS A 70 0.84 2.25 0.50
C HIS A 70 2.29 2.69 0.78
N GLU A 71 3.18 2.52 -0.19
CA GLU A 71 4.60 2.88 -0.04
C GLU A 71 4.82 4.39 0.15
N TYR A 72 4.08 5.23 -0.58
CA TYR A 72 4.17 6.68 -0.43
C TYR A 72 3.53 7.16 0.88
N ALA A 73 2.40 6.59 1.30
CA ALA A 73 1.75 6.90 2.57
C ALA A 73 2.65 6.56 3.77
N HIS A 74 3.46 5.50 3.66
CA HIS A 74 4.51 5.12 4.61
C HIS A 74 5.80 5.94 4.49
N HIS A 75 5.85 6.92 3.59
CA HIS A 75 6.99 7.80 3.38
C HIS A 75 8.27 7.07 2.95
N GLN A 76 8.13 5.98 2.17
CA GLN A 76 9.25 5.10 1.85
C GLN A 76 10.15 5.60 0.71
N HIS A 77 9.65 6.45 -0.20
CA HIS A 77 10.43 6.86 -1.38
C HIS A 77 11.23 8.15 -1.14
N PHE A 78 10.56 9.29 -0.92
CA PHE A 78 11.27 10.55 -0.74
C PHE A 78 11.72 10.73 0.71
N ARG A 79 12.83 11.43 0.93
CA ARG A 79 13.21 11.86 2.28
C ARG A 79 12.25 12.90 2.87
N SER A 80 11.53 13.63 2.02
CA SER A 80 10.55 14.64 2.43
C SER A 80 9.17 14.01 2.53
N HIS A 81 8.56 14.10 3.71
CA HIS A 81 7.18 13.62 3.93
C HIS A 81 6.20 14.34 3.00
N TYR A 82 6.39 15.64 2.77
CA TYR A 82 5.53 16.45 1.90
C TYR A 82 5.42 15.88 0.46
N TRP A 83 6.56 15.51 -0.13
CA TRP A 83 6.56 14.95 -1.50
C TRP A 83 5.92 13.57 -1.56
N ASN A 84 6.11 12.75 -0.52
CA ASN A 84 5.44 11.47 -0.44
C ASN A 84 3.92 11.64 -0.28
N ASP A 85 3.49 12.55 0.59
CA ASP A 85 2.07 12.83 0.83
C ASP A 85 1.37 13.33 -0.45
N ILE A 86 2.01 14.21 -1.23
CA ILE A 86 1.47 14.65 -2.53
C ILE A 86 1.24 13.46 -3.46
N VAL A 87 2.23 12.59 -3.63
CA VAL A 87 2.08 11.44 -4.52
C VAL A 87 1.01 10.49 -3.99
N SER A 88 0.97 10.28 -2.68
CA SER A 88 -0.07 9.52 -2.00
C SER A 88 -1.47 10.07 -2.30
N TYR A 89 -1.68 11.39 -2.23
CA TYR A 89 -2.96 12.01 -2.56
C TYR A 89 -3.32 11.89 -4.04
N ILE A 90 -2.35 12.01 -4.95
CA ILE A 90 -2.59 11.80 -6.38
C ILE A 90 -3.03 10.34 -6.63
N VAL A 91 -2.31 9.38 -6.07
CA VAL A 91 -2.58 7.95 -6.33
C VAL A 91 -3.85 7.46 -5.61
N GLY A 92 -4.08 7.86 -4.36
CA GLY A 92 -5.25 7.47 -3.58
C GLY A 92 -6.50 8.24 -3.96
N ASN A 93 -6.45 9.56 -3.82
CA ASN A 93 -7.65 10.38 -3.94
C ASN A 93 -8.09 10.51 -5.40
N LEU A 94 -7.16 10.82 -6.31
CA LEU A 94 -7.51 11.05 -7.72
C LEU A 94 -7.65 9.74 -8.50
N LEU A 95 -6.66 8.83 -8.41
CA LEU A 95 -6.64 7.64 -9.28
C LEU A 95 -7.43 6.45 -8.73
N GLN A 96 -7.57 6.32 -7.40
CA GLN A 96 -8.30 5.21 -6.77
C GLN A 96 -9.62 5.63 -6.11
N GLY A 97 -9.83 6.94 -5.90
CA GLY A 97 -11.10 7.48 -5.39
C GLY A 97 -11.31 7.37 -3.88
N PHE A 98 -10.25 7.14 -3.08
CA PHE A 98 -10.36 7.07 -1.62
C PHE A 98 -9.45 8.08 -0.92
N SER A 99 -9.79 8.46 0.32
CA SER A 99 -8.97 9.38 1.11
C SER A 99 -7.68 8.70 1.55
N SER A 100 -6.55 9.09 0.97
CA SER A 100 -5.24 8.59 1.38
C SER A 100 -4.93 8.90 2.86
N GLY A 101 -5.39 10.04 3.38
CA GLY A 101 -5.21 10.39 4.80
C GLY A 101 -6.02 9.47 5.72
N GLY A 102 -7.28 9.21 5.38
CA GLY A 102 -8.13 8.29 6.14
C GLY A 102 -7.61 6.85 6.10
N TRP A 103 -7.15 6.41 4.93
CA TRP A 103 -6.48 5.11 4.79
C TRP A 103 -5.23 5.04 5.67
N LYS A 104 -4.39 6.08 5.66
CA LYS A 104 -3.17 6.14 6.49
C LYS A 104 -3.49 6.10 7.98
N GLU A 105 -4.54 6.78 8.43
CA GLU A 105 -4.99 6.73 9.83
C GLU A 105 -5.41 5.31 10.25
N GLN A 106 -6.30 4.68 9.49
CA GLN A 106 -6.76 3.31 9.76
C GLN A 106 -5.59 2.32 9.72
N HIS A 107 -4.73 2.43 8.71
CA HIS A 107 -3.60 1.55 8.54
C HIS A 107 -2.54 1.72 9.64
N ASN A 108 -2.33 2.92 10.16
CA ASN A 108 -1.47 3.13 11.32
C ASN A 108 -2.04 2.46 12.59
N MET A 109 -3.36 2.48 12.77
CA MET A 109 -4.01 1.74 13.87
C MET A 109 -3.80 0.23 13.72
N HIS A 110 -3.92 -0.31 12.51
CA HIS A 110 -3.59 -1.70 12.20
C HIS A 110 -2.13 -2.02 12.55
N HIS A 111 -1.14 -1.20 12.19
CA HIS A 111 0.26 -1.45 12.56
C HIS A 111 0.53 -1.33 14.07
N ALA A 112 -0.22 -0.49 14.78
CA ALA A 112 -0.08 -0.35 16.23
C ALA A 112 -0.67 -1.53 17.01
N ALA A 113 -1.71 -2.18 16.48
CA ALA A 113 -2.47 -3.23 17.17
C ALA A 113 -2.89 -4.36 16.22
N THR A 114 -1.96 -4.85 15.38
CA THR A 114 -2.24 -5.79 14.29
C THR A 114 -2.97 -7.05 14.77
N ASN A 115 -4.11 -7.35 14.14
CA ASN A 115 -4.97 -8.49 14.44
C ASN A 115 -5.46 -8.54 15.90
N VAL A 116 -5.56 -7.39 16.57
CA VAL A 116 -6.12 -7.30 17.93
C VAL A 116 -7.60 -6.94 17.85
N ILE A 117 -8.45 -7.88 18.29
CA ILE A 117 -9.90 -7.73 18.33
C ILE A 117 -10.30 -6.46 19.10
N GLY A 118 -11.17 -5.65 18.49
CA GLY A 118 -11.66 -4.39 19.05
C GLY A 118 -10.68 -3.22 18.99
N ARG A 119 -9.50 -3.40 18.39
CA ARG A 119 -8.52 -2.31 18.16
C ARG A 119 -8.13 -2.15 16.70
N ASP A 120 -8.00 -3.27 16.01
CA ASP A 120 -7.73 -3.31 14.59
C ASP A 120 -9.04 -3.31 13.81
N GLY A 121 -9.30 -2.24 13.06
CA GLY A 121 -10.48 -2.16 12.20
C GLY A 121 -10.38 -3.05 10.97
N ASP A 122 -9.17 -3.40 10.53
CA ASP A 122 -8.93 -4.11 9.26
C ASP A 122 -9.43 -5.57 9.30
N ILE A 123 -9.66 -6.11 10.51
CA ILE A 123 -10.24 -7.44 10.73
C ILE A 123 -11.77 -7.42 10.87
N ASN A 124 -12.42 -6.26 10.79
CA ASN A 124 -13.89 -6.17 10.81
C ASN A 124 -14.46 -6.22 9.39
N LEU A 125 -14.53 -7.43 8.81
CA LEU A 125 -14.89 -7.66 7.41
C LEU A 125 -16.32 -8.17 7.20
N MET A 126 -17.13 -8.24 8.26
CA MET A 126 -18.53 -8.63 8.18
C MET A 126 -19.36 -7.60 7.41
N PRO A 127 -20.38 -8.04 6.64
CA PRO A 127 -20.91 -9.39 6.54
C PRO A 127 -20.24 -10.27 5.46
N PHE A 128 -19.19 -9.79 4.81
CA PHE A 128 -18.65 -10.46 3.62
C PHE A 128 -17.66 -11.58 3.96
N TRP A 129 -16.89 -11.43 5.04
CA TRP A 129 -15.89 -12.40 5.44
C TRP A 129 -15.71 -12.45 6.95
N ALA A 130 -15.84 -13.65 7.54
CA ALA A 130 -15.54 -13.90 8.94
C ALA A 130 -14.05 -14.20 9.10
N VAL A 131 -13.33 -13.39 9.90
CA VAL A 131 -11.90 -13.61 10.21
C VAL A 131 -11.67 -13.92 11.69
N VAL A 132 -12.65 -13.68 12.55
CA VAL A 132 -12.60 -14.08 13.96
C VAL A 132 -13.74 -15.03 14.32
N PRO A 133 -13.53 -15.99 15.24
CA PRO A 133 -14.55 -17.00 15.56
C PRO A 133 -15.89 -16.43 16.04
N SER A 134 -15.87 -15.23 16.64
CA SER A 134 -17.08 -14.54 17.09
C SER A 134 -17.97 -14.05 15.95
N ASP A 135 -17.46 -13.92 14.73
CA ASP A 135 -18.23 -13.48 13.55
C ASP A 135 -19.23 -14.56 13.06
N LEU A 136 -19.08 -15.81 13.53
CA LEU A 136 -19.87 -16.97 13.10
C LEU A 136 -21.08 -17.27 14.01
N GLN A 137 -21.27 -16.47 15.06
CA GLN A 137 -22.35 -16.64 16.05
C GLN A 137 -23.61 -15.89 15.63
#